data_AF-A0A966I7S4-F1
#
_entry.id   AF-A0A966I7S4-F1
#
_cell.length_a   1.000
_cell.length_b   1.000
_cell.length_c   1.000
_cell.angle_alpha   90.00
_cell.angle_beta   90.00
_cell.angle_gamma   90.00
#
_symmetry.space_group_name_H-M   'P 1'
#
loop_
_entity.id
_entity.type
_entity.pdbx_description
1 polymer ?
#
loop_
_entity_poly.entity_id
_entity_poly.type
_entity_poly.pdbx_seq_one_letter_code
_entity_poly.pdbx_strand_id
1 'polypeptide(L)'
;LIGETAHVVPPIGAQGLNMSLTDIKILSELDKQYPDDLGSTHSLNEYQKNRIADIRQRVIGVSTLNHISISENKAVQNMRAFGLENFFQVPAVKNRVMKLGLG
;
A
#
# COMPACT_ATOMS: atom_id res chain seq x y z
N LEU A 1 -11.07 -8.00 -11.08
CA LEU A 1 -10.27 -8.68 -10.03
C LEU A 1 -9.99 -7.67 -8.93
N ILE A 2 -10.15 -8.04 -7.66
CA ILE A 2 -9.91 -7.18 -6.49
C ILE A 2 -9.04 -7.94 -5.48
N GLY A 3 -8.35 -7.22 -4.58
CA GLY A 3 -7.49 -7.82 -3.56
C GLY A 3 -6.26 -8.57 -4.12
N GLU A 4 -5.84 -9.63 -3.43
CA GLU A 4 -4.65 -10.43 -3.77
C GLU A 4 -4.74 -11.10 -5.16
N THR A 5 -5.95 -11.27 -5.70
CA THR A 5 -6.17 -11.81 -7.06
C THR A 5 -5.87 -10.79 -8.16
N ALA A 6 -5.67 -9.50 -7.83
CA ALA A 6 -5.30 -8.45 -8.79
C ALA A 6 -3.82 -8.03 -8.71
N HIS A 7 -3.15 -8.22 -7.56
CA HIS A 7 -1.75 -7.83 -7.36
C HIS A 7 -1.05 -8.79 -6.38
N VAL A 8 0.01 -9.46 -6.83
CA VAL A 8 0.88 -10.27 -5.96
C VAL A 8 1.88 -9.32 -5.28
N VAL A 9 1.66 -9.02 -4.00
CA VAL A 9 2.53 -8.17 -3.18
C VAL A 9 3.26 -9.04 -2.16
N PRO A 10 4.57 -8.85 -1.90
CA PRO A 10 5.27 -9.60 -0.85
C PRO A 10 4.56 -9.45 0.51
N PRO A 11 4.35 -10.52 1.31
CA PRO A 11 3.49 -10.49 2.47
C PRO A 11 4.20 -9.80 3.64
N ILE A 12 4.08 -8.47 3.71
CA ILE A 12 4.57 -7.70 4.85
C ILE A 12 3.41 -6.85 5.40
N GLY A 13 2.93 -7.21 6.59
CA GLY A 13 2.10 -6.34 7.43
C GLY A 13 0.58 -6.36 7.22
N ALA A 14 -0.04 -7.50 6.85
CA ALA A 14 -1.51 -7.64 6.74
C ALA A 14 -2.20 -6.61 5.82
N GLN A 15 -1.45 -6.01 4.88
CA GLN A 15 -1.95 -4.94 4.00
C GLN A 15 -3.02 -5.42 3.01
N GLY A 16 -3.07 -6.72 2.70
CA GLY A 16 -4.06 -7.30 1.78
C GLY A 16 -5.51 -7.08 2.23
N LEU A 17 -5.78 -7.17 3.54
CA LEU A 17 -7.10 -6.91 4.10
C LEU A 17 -7.48 -5.44 4.01
N ASN A 18 -6.61 -4.52 4.44
CA ASN A 18 -6.86 -3.07 4.36
C ASN A 18 -7.04 -2.61 2.91
N MET A 19 -6.25 -3.17 2.00
CA MET A 19 -6.39 -2.93 0.56
C MET A 19 -7.76 -3.41 0.08
N SER A 20 -8.16 -4.64 0.42
CA SER A 20 -9.48 -5.20 0.03
C SER A 20 -10.67 -4.43 0.60
N LEU A 21 -10.59 -3.98 1.87
CA LEU A 21 -11.62 -3.12 2.47
C LEU A 21 -11.73 -1.78 1.74
N THR A 22 -10.59 -1.23 1.31
CA THR A 22 -10.55 -0.02 0.48
C THR A 22 -11.14 -0.28 -0.92
N ASP A 23 -10.84 -1.42 -1.55
CA ASP A 23 -11.46 -1.86 -2.82
C ASP A 23 -12.99 -1.87 -2.70
N ILE A 24 -13.52 -2.55 -1.67
CA ILE A 24 -14.96 -2.67 -1.43
C ILE A 24 -15.60 -1.30 -1.20
N LYS A 25 -14.95 -0.42 -0.42
CA LYS A 25 -15.47 0.92 -0.16
C LYS A 25 -15.61 1.74 -1.45
N ILE A 26 -14.56 1.79 -2.28
CA ILE A 26 -14.59 2.56 -3.52
C ILE A 26 -15.61 1.98 -4.50
N LEU A 27 -15.69 0.65 -4.62
CA LEU A 27 -16.70 0.02 -5.48
C LEU A 27 -18.12 0.33 -5.00
N SER A 28 -18.37 0.34 -3.69
CA SER A 28 -19.68 0.73 -3.14
C SER A 28 -20.01 2.21 -3.38
N GLU A 29 -19.00 3.09 -3.37
CA GLU A 29 -19.19 4.51 -3.69
C GLU A 29 -19.50 4.72 -5.18
N LEU A 30 -18.81 3.99 -6.08
CA LEU A 30 -19.06 4.03 -7.52
C LEU A 30 -20.45 3.49 -7.87
N ASP A 31 -20.88 2.39 -7.25
CA ASP A 31 -22.21 1.81 -7.46
C ASP A 31 -23.33 2.79 -7.05
N LYS A 32 -23.13 3.54 -5.96
CA LYS A 32 -24.06 4.59 -5.54
C LYS A 32 -24.08 5.80 -6.48
N GLN A 33 -22.92 6.15 -7.03
CA GLN A 33 -22.78 7.31 -7.92
C GLN A 33 -23.30 7.02 -9.33
N TYR A 34 -23.10 5.79 -9.81
CA TYR A 34 -23.50 5.31 -11.13
C TYR A 34 -24.26 3.98 -10.99
N PRO A 35 -25.53 4.02 -10.58
CA PRO A 35 -26.36 2.81 -10.46
C PRO A 35 -26.41 2.03 -11.77
N ASP A 36 -26.38 0.70 -11.68
CA ASP A 36 -26.40 -0.24 -12.80
C ASP A 36 -25.19 -0.16 -13.77
N ASP A 37 -24.17 0.65 -13.47
CA ASP A 37 -22.95 0.78 -14.28
C ASP A 37 -21.77 -0.02 -13.73
N LEU A 38 -21.94 -0.70 -12.60
CA LEU A 38 -20.88 -1.47 -11.95
C LEU A 38 -20.39 -2.61 -12.87
N GLY A 39 -19.09 -2.61 -13.16
CA GLY A 39 -18.46 -3.60 -14.05
C GLY A 39 -18.40 -3.17 -15.52
N SER A 40 -18.97 -2.02 -15.88
CA SER A 40 -18.76 -1.40 -17.19
C SER A 40 -17.33 -0.90 -17.35
N THR A 41 -16.91 -0.64 -18.60
CA THR A 41 -15.62 0.02 -18.88
C THR A 41 -15.52 1.38 -18.19
N HIS A 42 -16.62 2.10 -18.02
CA HIS A 42 -16.63 3.39 -17.35
C HIS A 42 -16.30 3.24 -15.86
N SER A 43 -17.09 2.45 -15.13
CA SER A 43 -16.87 2.25 -13.68
C SER A 43 -15.52 1.59 -13.37
N LEU A 44 -15.02 0.68 -14.23
CA LEU A 44 -13.69 0.10 -14.07
C LEU A 44 -12.56 1.11 -14.27
N ASN A 45 -12.71 2.05 -15.22
CA ASN A 45 -11.73 3.12 -15.42
C ASN A 45 -11.72 4.09 -14.23
N GLU A 46 -12.89 4.45 -13.70
CA GLU A 46 -12.98 5.29 -12.50
C GLU A 46 -12.40 4.58 -11.27
N TYR A 47 -12.70 3.29 -11.08
CA TYR A 47 -12.06 2.48 -10.04
C TYR A 47 -10.54 2.50 -10.16
N GLN A 48 -10.00 2.21 -11.35
CA GLN A 48 -8.57 2.19 -11.59
C GLN A 48 -7.93 3.55 -11.30
N LYS A 49 -8.52 4.65 -11.77
CA LYS A 49 -8.02 6.01 -11.50
C LYS A 49 -7.93 6.31 -10.00
N ASN A 50 -8.96 5.91 -9.23
CA ASN A 50 -9.01 6.13 -7.79
C ASN A 50 -8.01 5.27 -7.00
N ARG A 51 -7.54 4.16 -7.56
CA ARG A 51 -6.77 3.14 -6.81
C ARG A 51 -5.33 2.95 -7.24
N ILE A 52 -5.01 3.22 -8.51
CA ILE A 52 -3.71 2.86 -9.06
C ILE A 52 -2.55 3.57 -8.37
N ALA A 53 -2.74 4.83 -7.93
CA ALA A 53 -1.71 5.59 -7.25
C ALA A 53 -1.40 5.00 -5.85
N ASP A 54 -2.44 4.75 -5.06
CA ASP A 54 -2.33 4.15 -3.72
C ASP A 54 -1.70 2.75 -3.79
N ILE A 55 -2.20 1.89 -4.69
CA ILE A 55 -1.66 0.53 -4.89
C ILE A 55 -0.17 0.59 -5.27
N ARG A 56 0.21 1.45 -6.23
CA ARG A 56 1.62 1.57 -6.64
C ARG A 56 2.51 2.06 -5.51
N GLN A 57 2.07 3.06 -4.74
CA GLN A 57 2.84 3.58 -3.61
C GLN A 57 3.09 2.49 -2.56
N ARG A 58 2.08 1.68 -2.24
CA ARG A 58 2.20 0.54 -1.31
C ARG A 58 3.16 -0.51 -1.82
N VAL A 59 2.99 -0.94 -3.08
CA VAL A 59 3.85 -1.96 -3.70
C VAL A 59 5.30 -1.51 -3.74
N ILE A 60 5.57 -0.28 -4.16
CA ILE A 60 6.92 0.29 -4.17
C ILE A 60 7.49 0.33 -2.75
N GLY A 61 6.73 0.86 -1.78
CA GLY A 61 7.16 0.95 -0.39
C GLY A 61 7.56 -0.41 0.20
N VAL A 62 6.69 -1.42 0.07
CA VAL A 62 6.96 -2.79 0.55
C VAL A 62 8.17 -3.38 -0.16
N SER A 63 8.27 -3.22 -1.48
CA SER A 63 9.39 -3.76 -2.28
C SER A 63 10.72 -3.13 -1.88
N THR A 64 10.76 -1.81 -1.68
CA THR A 64 11.94 -1.09 -1.22
C THR A 64 12.34 -1.53 0.19
N LEU A 65 11.41 -1.62 1.13
CA LEU A 65 11.69 -2.09 2.49
C LEU A 65 12.20 -3.52 2.50
N ASN A 66 11.61 -4.40 1.70
CA ASN A 66 12.07 -5.78 1.56
C ASN A 66 13.49 -5.83 0.99
N HIS A 67 13.77 -5.08 -0.08
CA HIS A 67 15.09 -5.01 -0.69
C HIS A 67 16.16 -4.50 0.29
N ILE A 68 15.86 -3.46 1.07
CA ILE A 68 16.76 -2.97 2.13
C ILE A 68 16.97 -4.03 3.21
N SER A 69 15.93 -4.80 3.55
CA SER A 69 15.98 -5.83 4.59
C SER A 69 16.82 -7.05 4.22
N ILE A 70 16.81 -7.45 2.95
CA ILE A 70 17.58 -8.62 2.47
C ILE A 70 18.94 -8.25 1.89
N SER A 71 19.27 -6.95 1.77
CA SER A 71 20.50 -6.51 1.12
C SER A 71 21.76 -6.94 1.88
N GLU A 72 22.68 -7.59 1.16
CA GLU A 72 24.02 -7.93 1.65
C GLU A 72 25.04 -6.79 1.45
N ASN A 73 24.63 -5.70 0.80
CA ASN A 73 25.50 -4.56 0.56
C ASN A 73 25.79 -3.81 1.87
N LYS A 74 27.08 -3.70 2.24
CA LYS A 74 27.52 -3.04 3.49
C LYS A 74 27.01 -1.61 3.65
N ALA A 75 26.90 -0.83 2.57
CA ALA A 75 26.37 0.53 2.64
C ALA A 75 24.87 0.54 2.99
N VAL A 76 24.09 -0.35 2.37
CA VAL A 76 22.65 -0.50 2.68
C VAL A 76 22.44 -1.02 4.09
N GLN A 77 23.28 -1.95 4.55
CA GLN A 77 23.26 -2.45 5.93
C GLN A 77 23.55 -1.34 6.95
N ASN A 78 24.54 -0.49 6.69
CA ASN A 78 24.86 0.65 7.55
C ASN A 78 23.71 1.67 7.57
N MET A 79 23.12 1.98 6.42
CA MET A 79 21.93 2.84 6.33
C MET A 79 20.75 2.26 7.13
N ARG A 80 20.51 0.95 7.03
CA ARG A 80 19.47 0.27 7.80
C ARG A 80 19.73 0.33 9.30
N ALA A 81 20.97 0.05 9.75
CA ALA A 81 21.34 0.11 11.15
C ALA A 81 21.17 1.52 11.72
N PHE A 82 21.70 2.53 11.02
CA PHE A 82 21.51 3.93 11.37
C PHE A 82 20.03 4.31 11.43
N GLY A 83 19.24 3.86 10.46
CA GLY A 83 17.80 4.06 10.45
C GLY A 83 17.13 3.47 11.70
N LEU A 84 17.36 2.20 12.00
CA LEU A 84 16.73 1.54 13.15
C LEU A 84 17.10 2.19 14.49
N GLU A 85 18.33 2.68 14.65
CA GLU A 85 18.78 3.35 15.87
C GLU A 85 18.18 4.74 16.05
N ASN A 86 17.95 5.47 14.95
CA ASN A 86 17.56 6.89 14.99
C ASN A 86 16.06 7.14 14.70
N PHE A 87 15.37 6.24 14.00
CA PHE A 87 13.96 6.43 13.60
C PHE A 87 13.00 6.55 14.79
N PHE A 88 13.30 5.89 15.92
CA PHE A 88 12.44 5.91 17.11
C PHE A 88 12.69 7.09 18.03
N GLN A 89 13.75 7.86 17.80
CA GLN A 89 14.12 8.99 18.65
C GLN A 89 13.30 10.25 18.35
N VAL A 90 12.61 10.29 17.19
CA VAL A 90 11.78 11.42 16.77
C VAL A 90 10.29 11.04 16.83
N PRO A 91 9.50 11.56 17.79
CA PRO A 91 8.09 11.23 17.95
C PRO A 91 7.24 11.49 16.71
N ALA A 92 7.54 12.54 15.95
CA ALA A 92 6.85 12.88 14.71
C ALA A 92 7.04 11.83 13.61
N VAL A 93 8.24 11.23 13.52
CA VAL A 93 8.55 10.17 12.55
C VAL A 93 7.81 8.89 12.94
N LYS A 94 7.87 8.50 14.22
CA LYS A 94 7.12 7.35 14.75
C LYS A 94 5.62 7.44 14.44
N ASN A 95 5.01 8.59 14.69
CA ASN A 95 3.58 8.80 14.46
C ASN A 95 3.20 8.72 12.97
N ARG A 96 4.06 9.22 12.07
CA ARG A 96 3.85 9.10 10.62
C ARG A 96 3.96 7.65 10.15
N VAL A 97 4.97 6.91 10.62
CA VAL A 97 5.16 5.50 10.26
C VAL A 97 3.98 4.65 10.75
N MET A 98 3.51 4.86 11.98
CA MET A 98 2.34 4.13 12.48
C MET A 98 1.05 4.45 11.69
N LYS A 99 0.85 5.70 11.29
CA LYS A 99 -0.29 6.07 10.43
C LYS A 99 -0.21 5.41 9.05
N LEU A 100 0.97 5.34 8.44
CA LEU A 100 1.17 4.63 7.17
C LEU A 100 0.97 3.12 7.30
N GLY A 101 1.26 2.54 8.46
CA GLY A 101 1.04 1.11 8.73
C GLY A 101 -0.43 0.74 8.98
N LEU A 102 -1.25 1.69 9.45
CA LEU A 102 -2.69 1.48 9.72
C LEU A 102 -3.58 1.77 8.51
N GLY A 103 -3.06 2.52 7.53
CA GLY A 103 -3.81 3.05 6.40
C GLY A 103 -3.02 2.89 5.13
#